data_AF-A0A7R9AXY1-F1
#
_entry.id   AF-A0A7R9AXY1-F1
#
_cell.length_a   1.000
_cell.length_b   1.000
_cell.length_c   1.000
_cell.angle_alpha   90.00
_cell.angle_beta   90.00
_cell.angle_gamma   90.00
#
_symmetry.space_group_name_H-M   'P 1'
#
loop_
_entity.id
_entity.type
_entity.pdbx_description
1 polymer ?
#
loop_
_entity_poly.entity_id
_entity_poly.type
_entity_poly.pdbx_seq_one_letter_code
_entity_poly.pdbx_strand_id
1 'polypeptide(L)'
;FRVENIQSVNVKVAAANFSSHLDHSKWALSINNITKSWVCVGDINRMTSQEERGGGTVCINNGKLWSAYRGVVASLSPCHANTTQT
;
A
#
# COMPACT_ATOMS: atom_id res chain seq x y z
N PHE A 1 14.21 2.10 -8.33
CA PHE A 1 13.29 2.03 -7.16
C PHE A 1 12.57 0.68 -7.20
N ARG A 2 12.07 0.16 -6.07
CA ARG A 2 11.37 -1.14 -6.00
C ARG A 2 10.00 -0.94 -5.37
N VAL A 3 8.98 -1.58 -5.93
CA VAL A 3 7.60 -1.57 -5.42
C VAL A 3 7.22 -3.00 -5.05
N GLU A 4 6.52 -3.16 -3.94
CA GLU A 4 5.95 -4.44 -3.50
C GLU A 4 4.44 -4.32 -3.35
N ASN A 5 3.74 -5.37 -3.76
CA ASN A 5 2.31 -5.49 -3.56
C ASN A 5 2.05 -6.01 -2.15
N ILE A 6 1.20 -5.31 -1.41
CA ILE A 6 0.58 -5.85 -0.19
C ILE A 6 -0.46 -6.88 -0.62
N GLN A 7 -0.27 -8.12 -0.18
CA GLN A 7 -1.14 -9.26 -0.52
C GLN A 7 -2.18 -9.53 0.56
N SER A 8 -1.82 -9.33 1.83
CA SER A 8 -2.73 -9.48 2.96
C SER A 8 -2.36 -8.55 4.10
N VAL A 9 -3.37 -8.24 4.92
CA VAL A 9 -3.25 -7.42 6.12
C VAL A 9 -3.79 -8.16 7.33
N ASN A 10 -3.14 -7.97 8.47
CA ASN A 10 -3.52 -8.50 9.77
C ASN A 10 -3.68 -7.35 10.77
N VAL A 11 -4.92 -7.02 11.13
CA VAL A 11 -5.26 -5.97 12.08
C VAL A 11 -5.61 -6.61 13.40
N LYS A 12 -4.59 -6.84 14.25
CA LYS A 12 -4.73 -7.55 15.54
C LYS A 12 -5.81 -6.96 16.45
N VAL A 13 -5.89 -5.63 16.53
CA VAL A 13 -6.86 -4.91 17.38
C VAL A 13 -8.31 -5.14 16.97
N ALA A 14 -8.54 -5.52 15.71
CA ALA A 14 -9.86 -5.82 15.17
C ALA A 14 -10.09 -7.33 14.97
N ALA A 15 -9.15 -8.18 15.42
CA ALA A 15 -9.14 -9.62 15.15
C ALA A 15 -9.37 -9.97 13.66
N ALA A 16 -8.91 -9.10 12.75
CA ALA A 16 -9.19 -9.21 11.32
C ALA A 16 -7.92 -9.60 10.54
N ASN A 17 -8.07 -10.56 9.63
CA ASN A 17 -7.05 -10.95 8.68
C ASN A 17 -7.71 -11.17 7.32
N PHE A 18 -7.26 -10.43 6.31
CA PHE A 18 -7.88 -10.46 5.00
C PHE A 18 -6.90 -10.15 3.88
N SER A 19 -7.22 -10.64 2.68
CA SER A 19 -6.51 -10.30 1.46
C SER A 19 -6.75 -8.84 1.09
N SER A 20 -5.76 -8.20 0.48
CA SER A 20 -5.89 -6.84 -0.07
C SER A 20 -6.97 -6.73 -1.16
N HIS A 21 -7.43 -7.84 -1.74
CA HIS A 21 -8.59 -7.84 -2.66
C HIS A 21 -9.93 -7.55 -1.98
N LEU A 22 -10.01 -7.70 -0.65
CA LEU A 22 -11.18 -7.38 0.16
C LEU A 22 -11.08 -5.98 0.79
N ASP A 23 -10.04 -5.22 0.42
CA ASP A 23 -9.77 -3.89 0.94
C ASP A 23 -10.02 -2.84 -0.15
N HIS A 24 -10.98 -1.95 0.09
CA HIS A 24 -11.16 -0.76 -0.77
C HIS A 24 -10.11 0.33 -0.49
N SER A 25 -9.25 0.14 0.53
CA SER A 25 -8.27 1.14 0.95
C SER A 25 -7.22 1.39 -0.12
N LYS A 26 -6.81 2.65 -0.16
CA LYS A 26 -5.95 3.23 -1.20
C LYS A 26 -4.74 3.81 -0.52
N TRP A 27 -3.77 2.96 -0.21
CA TRP A 27 -2.62 3.35 0.58
C TRP A 27 -1.32 2.69 0.12
N ALA A 28 -0.22 3.37 0.44
CA ALA A 28 1.13 2.91 0.23
C ALA A 28 2.04 3.40 1.37
N LEU A 29 3.16 2.70 1.56
CA LEU A 29 4.20 3.09 2.50
C LEU A 29 5.57 2.81 1.90
N SER A 30 6.60 3.48 2.40
CA SER A 30 7.98 3.15 2.05
C SER A 30 8.37 1.76 2.61
N ILE A 31 9.17 1.01 1.86
CA ILE A 31 9.47 -0.40 2.17
C ILE A 31 10.50 -0.54 3.29
N ASN A 32 11.62 0.21 3.24
CA ASN A 32 12.80 -0.04 4.07
C ASN A 32 13.55 1.25 4.47
N ASN A 33 12.90 2.20 5.14
CA ASN A 33 13.66 3.30 5.72
C ASN A 33 12.93 4.00 6.88
N ILE A 34 13.42 3.81 8.11
CA ILE A 34 12.97 4.59 9.28
C ILE A 34 13.15 6.10 9.04
N THR A 35 14.18 6.51 8.27
CA THR A 35 14.42 7.93 7.93
C THR A 35 13.49 8.46 6.85
N LYS A 36 12.77 7.59 6.12
CA LYS A 36 11.77 7.98 5.10
C LYS A 36 10.45 7.26 5.40
N SER A 37 9.86 7.54 6.56
CA SER A 37 8.64 6.90 7.08
C SER A 37 7.37 7.47 6.44
N TRP A 38 7.29 7.38 5.11
CA TRP A 38 6.15 7.89 4.35
C TRP A 38 4.98 6.91 4.39
N VAL A 39 3.80 7.45 4.71
CA VAL A 39 2.50 6.81 4.47
C VAL A 39 1.73 7.71 3.52
N CYS A 40 1.18 7.13 2.47
CA CYS A 40 0.35 7.82 1.50
C CYS A 40 -1.05 7.19 1.50
N VAL A 41 -2.08 8.03 1.48
CA VAL A 41 -3.49 7.63 1.35
C VAL A 41 -4.11 8.46 0.23
N GLY A 42 -4.95 7.88 -0.62
CA GLY A 42 -5.44 8.57 -1.81
C GLY A 42 -6.73 8.04 -2.40
N ASP A 43 -7.00 8.49 -3.63
CA ASP A 43 -8.28 8.31 -4.31
C ASP A 43 -8.28 7.14 -5.31
N ILE A 44 -7.11 6.66 -5.71
CA ILE A 44 -6.95 5.61 -6.74
C ILE A 44 -6.46 4.32 -6.08
N ASN A 45 -7.16 3.21 -6.33
CA ASN A 45 -6.73 1.88 -5.89
C ASN A 45 -5.97 1.16 -7.01
N ARG A 46 -5.54 -0.09 -6.77
CA ARG A 46 -4.66 -0.83 -7.70
C ARG A 46 -5.41 -1.58 -8.81
N MET A 47 -6.66 -1.21 -9.13
CA MET A 47 -7.41 -1.84 -10.22
C MET A 47 -7.16 -1.11 -11.55
N THR A 48 -6.96 -1.87 -12.64
CA THR A 48 -6.77 -1.33 -13.99
C THR A 48 -7.89 -0.38 -14.43
N SER A 49 -9.13 -0.64 -14.00
CA SER A 49 -10.28 0.23 -14.30
C SER A 49 -10.21 1.62 -13.66
N GLN A 50 -9.23 1.89 -12.79
CA GLN A 50 -9.02 3.19 -12.18
C GLN A 50 -7.90 4.01 -12.83
N GLU A 51 -7.16 3.46 -13.79
CA GLU A 51 -5.97 4.13 -14.36
C GLU A 51 -6.30 5.46 -15.05
N GLU A 52 -7.46 5.55 -15.70
CA GLU A 52 -7.93 6.77 -16.38
C GLU A 52 -8.77 7.67 -15.47
N ARG A 53 -8.90 7.35 -14.18
CA ARG A 53 -9.64 8.18 -13.24
C ARG A 53 -8.72 9.23 -12.63
N GLY A 54 -9.18 10.48 -12.65
CA GLY A 54 -8.55 11.55 -11.88
C GLY A 54 -8.58 11.24 -10.38
N GLY A 55 -7.53 11.64 -9.67
CA GLY A 55 -7.41 11.47 -8.23
C GLY A 55 -6.10 12.01 -7.69
N GLY A 56 -6.00 12.08 -6.38
CA GLY A 56 -4.81 12.49 -5.65
C GLY A 56 -4.38 11.48 -4.61
N THR A 57 -3.20 11.74 -4.02
CA THR A 57 -2.77 11.09 -2.79
C THR A 57 -2.09 12.12 -1.91
N VAL A 58 -2.34 11.99 -0.60
CA VAL A 58 -1.65 12.78 0.41
C VAL A 58 -0.64 11.88 1.10
N CYS A 59 0.61 12.34 1.18
CA CYS A 59 1.69 11.63 1.83
C CYS A 59 2.17 12.40 3.07
N ILE A 60 2.40 11.68 4.17
CA ILE A 60 2.95 12.21 5.41
C ILE A 60 4.19 11.41 5.82
N ASN A 61 5.26 12.10 6.21
CA ASN A 61 6.46 11.48 6.78
C ASN A 61 6.33 11.45 8.29
N ASN A 62 5.89 10.31 8.83
CA ASN A 62 5.68 10.15 10.26
C ASN A 62 6.01 8.72 10.69
N GLY A 63 7.03 8.58 11.54
CA GLY A 63 7.52 7.27 12.01
C GLY A 63 6.45 6.46 12.75
N LYS A 64 5.65 7.09 13.62
CA LYS A 64 4.62 6.40 14.40
C LYS A 64 3.51 5.85 13.48
N LEU A 65 3.04 6.68 12.56
CA LEU A 65 2.02 6.27 11.59
C LEU A 65 2.55 5.16 10.68
N TRP A 66 3.76 5.31 10.16
CA TRP A 66 4.41 4.30 9.33
C TRP A 66 4.54 2.97 10.08
N SER A 67 4.97 2.96 11.35
CA SER A 67 5.07 1.75 12.15
C SER A 67 3.71 1.07 12.34
N ALA A 68 2.64 1.83 12.55
CA ALA A 68 1.28 1.28 12.65
C ALA A 68 0.83 0.62 11.33
N TYR A 69 1.00 1.31 10.20
CA TYR A 69 0.66 0.78 8.87
C TYR A 69 1.55 -0.41 8.48
N ARG A 70 2.85 -0.34 8.74
CA ARG A 70 3.77 -1.45 8.46
C ARG A 70 3.45 -2.68 9.29
N GLY A 71 3.02 -2.48 10.54
CA GLY A 71 2.68 -3.53 11.49
C GLY A 71 1.44 -4.35 11.10
N VAL A 72 0.55 -3.79 10.27
CA VAL A 72 -0.60 -4.54 9.75
C VAL A 72 -0.32 -5.27 8.43
N VAL A 73 0.79 -5.02 7.75
CA VAL A 73 1.15 -5.75 6.53
C VAL A 73 1.56 -7.18 6.88
N ALA A 74 0.75 -8.16 6.48
CA ALA A 74 0.99 -9.57 6.79
C ALA A 74 1.82 -10.28 5.72
N SER A 75 1.62 -9.98 4.45
CA SER A 75 2.44 -10.52 3.36
C SER A 75 2.63 -9.55 2.19
N LEU A 76 3.78 -9.68 1.54
CA LEU A 76 4.20 -8.88 0.40
C LEU A 76 4.52 -9.81 -0.78
N SER A 77 4.32 -9.33 -2.00
CA SER A 77 4.87 -9.96 -3.20
C SER A 77 5.62 -8.93 -4.05
N PRO A 78 6.55 -9.36 -4.90
CA PRO A 78 7.13 -8.48 -5.91
C PRO A 78 6.02 -7.85 -6.76
N CYS A 79 6.16 -6.55 -7.06
CA CYS A 79 5.39 -5.93 -8.13
C CYS A 79 6.19 -6.11 -9.42
N HIS A 80 5.70 -7.00 -10.28
CA HIS A 80 6.21 -7.12 -11.63
C HIS A 80 5.60 -5.97 -12.44
N ALA A 81 6.36 -4.90 -12.66
CA ALA A 81 6.00 -3.98 -13.72
C ALA A 81 6.01 -4.81 -15.01
N ASN A 82 4.90 -4.84 -15.73
CA ASN A 82 4.88 -5.43 -17.06
C ASN A 82 5.87 -4.63 -17.92
N THR A 83 7.08 -5.16 -18.09
CA THR A 83 7.94 -4.75 -19.19
C THR A 83 7.26 -5.25 -20.48
N THR A 84 6.66 -4.29 -21.20
CA THR A 84 6.16 -4.30 -22.60
C THR A 84 4.88 -5.05 -22.98
N GLN A 85 3.88 -4.27 -23.45
CA GLN A 85 3.04 -4.41 -24.67
C GLN A 85 2.04 -3.24 -24.61
N THR A 86 2.07 -2.15 -25.38
CA THR A 86 2.59 -1.79 -26.71
C THR A 86 3.16 -0.38 -26.70
#